data_AF-A0A0R2NLY6-F1
#
_entry.id   AF-A0A0R2NLY6-F1
#
_cell.length_a   1.000
_cell.length_b   1.000
_cell.length_c   1.000
_cell.angle_alpha   90.00
_cell.angle_beta   90.00
_cell.angle_gamma   90.00
#
_symmetry.space_group_name_H-M   'P 1'
#
loop_
_entity.id
_entity.type
_entity.pdbx_description
1 polymer ?
#
loop_
_entity_poly.entity_id
_entity_poly.type
_entity_poly.pdbx_seq_one_letter_code
_entity_poly.pdbx_strand_id
1 'polypeptide(L)' 'MTGEKKMIIMCKWCNVSKTCHIISQEITDHHGSYGIDSIMMAKIKIHKHYKGKNQCKGSDRIITAPLDKTLKDNKIHYH' A
#
# COMPACT_ATOMS: atom_id res chain seq x y z
N MET A 1 -4.57 -10.45 19.68
CA MET A 1 -3.21 -10.26 19.11
C MET A 1 -3.25 -9.17 18.06
N THR A 2 -3.08 -7.91 18.47
CA THR A 2 -3.03 -6.73 17.59
C THR A 2 -1.67 -6.68 16.91
N GLY A 3 -1.44 -7.61 15.98
CA GLY A 3 -0.26 -7.59 15.13
C GLY A 3 -0.31 -6.33 14.28
N GLU A 4 0.57 -5.37 14.56
CA GLU A 4 0.75 -4.19 13.74
C GLU A 4 1.07 -4.66 12.31
N LYS A 5 0.08 -4.65 11.42
CA LYS A 5 0.27 -5.08 10.03
C LYS A 5 1.12 -4.01 9.32
N LYS A 6 2.43 -4.22 9.34
CA LYS A 6 3.42 -3.39 8.67
C LYS A 6 3.67 -3.93 7.27
N MET A 7 3.85 -3.02 6.31
CA MET A 7 4.12 -3.35 4.91
C MET A 7 5.28 -2.54 4.38
N ILE A 8 6.16 -3.16 3.59
CA ILE A 8 7.23 -2.45 2.88
C ILE A 8 6.65 -1.89 1.59
N ILE A 9 6.72 -0.57 1.44
CA ILE A 9 6.28 0.15 0.25
C ILE A 9 7.50 0.79 -0.40
N MET A 10 7.63 0.65 -1.72
CA MET A 10 8.70 1.24 -2.51
C MET A 10 8.20 2.45 -3.29
N CYS A 11 8.73 3.62 -2.98
CA CYS A 11 8.44 4.82 -3.74
C CYS A 11 9.20 4.74 -5.07
N LYS A 12 8.47 4.67 -6.19
CA LYS A 12 9.09 4.55 -7.51
C LYS A 12 9.89 5.80 -7.89
N TRP A 13 9.44 6.97 -7.43
CA TRP A 13 10.12 8.24 -7.70
C TRP A 13 11.41 8.42 -6.88
N CYS A 14 11.36 8.02 -5.60
CA CYS A 14 12.51 8.12 -4.71
C CYS A 14 13.48 6.94 -4.83
N ASN A 15 13.01 5.79 -5.35
CA ASN A 15 13.68 4.50 -5.27
C ASN A 15 14.01 4.09 -3.83
N VAL A 16 13.15 4.46 -2.88
CA VAL A 16 13.32 4.20 -1.44
C VAL A 16 12.21 3.28 -0.96
N SER A 17 12.58 2.22 -0.26
CA SER A 17 11.66 1.36 0.49
C SER A 17 11.43 1.92 1.89
N LYS A 18 10.17 1.99 2.32
CA LYS A 18 9.78 2.39 3.68
C LYS A 18 8.75 1.42 4.25
N THR A 19 8.95 1.06 5.50
CA THR A 19 7.96 0.34 6.29
C THR A 19 6.82 1.31 6.63
N CYS A 20 5.61 0.92 6.27
CA CYS A 20 4.39 1.69 6.40
C CYS A 20 3.35 0.89 7.21
N HIS A 21 2.37 1.59 7.77
CA HIS A 21 1.34 0.98 8.61
C HIS A 21 0.05 0.79 7.83
N ILE A 22 -0.52 -0.42 7.87
CA ILE A 22 -1.89 -0.67 7.41
C ILE A 22 -2.83 -0.08 8.45
N ILE A 23 -3.64 0.91 8.04
CA ILE A 23 -4.59 1.63 8.89
C ILE A 23 -5.91 0.85 8.97
N SER A 24 -6.35 0.28 7.84
CA SER A 24 -7.57 -0.51 7.80
C SER A 24 -7.52 -1.52 6.64
N GLN A 25 -8.41 -2.49 6.71
CA GLN A 25 -8.61 -3.48 5.66
C GLN A 25 -10.10 -3.59 5.40
N GLU A 26 -10.47 -3.59 4.12
CA GLU A 26 -11.85 -3.60 3.66
C GLU A 26 -11.96 -4.67 2.57
N ILE A 27 -13.01 -5.48 2.61
CA ILE A 27 -13.30 -6.42 1.52
C ILE A 27 -14.11 -5.64 0.49
N THR A 28 -13.69 -5.70 -0.76
CA THR A 28 -14.41 -5.08 -1.88
C THR A 28 -14.79 -6.18 -2.86
N ASP A 29 -16.08 -6.29 -3.13
CA ASP A 29 -16.61 -7.21 -4.12
C ASP A 29 -16.45 -6.62 -5.52
N HIS A 30 -15.75 -7.34 -6.38
CA HIS A 30 -15.56 -6.98 -7.77
C HIS A 30 -16.47 -7.86 -8.62
N HIS A 31 -17.51 -7.26 -9.20
CA HIS A 31 -18.43 -7.97 -10.08
C HIS A 31 -17.82 -8.06 -11.48
N GLY A 32 -17.15 -9.17 -11.78
CA GLY A 32 -16.61 -9.49 -13.10
C GLY A 32 -17.64 -10.24 -13.96
N SER A 33 -17.32 -10.42 -15.25
CA SER A 33 -18.17 -11.16 -16.19
C SER A 33 -18.35 -12.65 -15.85
N TYR A 34 -17.54 -13.20 -14.93
CA TYR A 34 -17.56 -14.62 -14.54
C TYR A 34 -17.96 -14.86 -13.07
N GLY A 35 -18.35 -13.82 -12.32
CA GLY A 35 -18.76 -13.94 -10.91
C GLY A 35 -18.37 -12.75 -10.03
N ILE A 36 -18.62 -12.90 -8.73
CA ILE A 36 -18.22 -11.93 -7.69
C ILE A 36 -16.88 -12.39 -7.11
N ASP A 37 -15.83 -11.64 -7.36
CA ASP A 37 -14.51 -11.85 -6.73
C ASP A 37 -14.37 -10.88 -5.54
N SER A 38 -14.37 -11.41 -4.32
CA SER A 38 -14.11 -10.61 -3.12
C SER A 38 -12.60 -10.37 -2.96
N ILE A 39 -12.17 -9.13 -3.05
CA ILE A 39 -10.75 -8.74 -2.93
C ILE A 39 -10.54 -8.01 -1.60
N MET A 40 -9.62 -8.49 -0.78
CA MET A 40 -9.22 -7.77 0.43
C MET A 40 -8.32 -6.59 0.05
N MET A 41 -8.83 -5.37 0.25
CA MET A 41 -8.11 -4.11 0.10
C MET A 41 -7.53 -3.66 1.44
N ALA A 42 -6.34 -3.07 1.42
CA ALA A 42 -5.70 -2.47 2.58
C ALA A 42 -5.45 -0.99 2.36
N LYS A 43 -5.88 -0.15 3.31
CA LYS A 43 -5.52 1.27 3.38
C LYS A 43 -4.21 1.41 4.12
N ILE A 44 -3.20 1.97 3.47
CA ILE A 44 -1.83 2.02 3.99
C ILE A 44 -1.39 3.46 4.11
N LYS A 45 -0.95 3.85 5.31
CA LYS A 45 -0.39 5.18 5.58
C LYS A 45 1.05 5.23 5.13
N ILE A 46 1.34 6.09 4.17
CA ILE A 46 2.71 6.36 3.73
C ILE A 46 3.21 7.58 4.50
N HIS A 47 4.32 7.43 5.23
CA HIS A 47 4.93 8.53 5.95
C HIS A 47 5.71 9.48 5.03
N LYS A 48 5.90 10.72 5.49
CA LYS A 48 6.80 11.71 4.86
C LYS A 48 8.17 11.09 4.60
N HIS A 49 8.65 11.21 3.37
CA HIS A 49 10.00 10.81 2.99
C HIS A 49 10.54 11.75 1.92
N TYR A 50 11.87 11.79 1.83
CA TYR A 50 12.61 12.77 1.04
C TYR A 50 13.59 12.06 0.10
N LYS A 51 13.86 12.67 -1.05
CA LYS A 51 14.95 12.30 -1.96
C LYS A 51 15.97 13.43 -1.96
N GLY A 52 17.07 13.27 -1.22
CA GLY A 52 17.97 14.38 -0.92
C GLY A 52 17.24 15.49 -0.17
N LYS A 53 17.26 16.72 -0.69
CA LYS A 53 16.58 17.88 -0.10
C LYS A 53 15.10 18.02 -0.52
N ASN A 54 14.64 17.23 -1.49
CA ASN A 54 13.28 17.36 -2.03
C ASN A 54 12.32 16.41 -1.33
N GLN A 55 11.17 16.95 -0.87
CA GLN A 55 10.08 16.13 -0.37
C GLN A 55 9.48 15.32 -1.52
N CYS A 56 9.22 14.03 -1.27
CA CYS A 56 8.50 13.22 -2.23
C CYS A 56 7.06 13.67 -2.32
N LYS A 57 6.61 14.03 -3.54
CA LYS A 57 5.20 14.35 -3.82
C LYS A 57 4.26 13.20 -3.46
N GLY A 58 4.77 11.98 -3.56
CA GLY A 58 4.04 10.79 -3.18
C GLY A 58 4.03 10.47 -1.69
N SER A 59 4.74 11.21 -0.84
CA SER A 59 4.77 10.95 0.60
C SER A 59 3.55 11.51 1.34
N ASP A 60 3.37 11.12 2.60
CA ASP A 60 2.31 11.62 3.49
C ASP A 60 0.88 11.44 2.98
N ARG A 61 0.60 10.31 2.35
CA ARG A 61 -0.73 9.98 1.82
C ARG A 61 -1.16 8.59 2.25
N ILE A 62 -2.45 8.35 2.09
CA ILE A 62 -3.05 7.03 2.27
C ILE A 62 -3.27 6.44 0.88
N ILE A 63 -2.80 5.22 0.67
CA ILE A 63 -3.07 4.46 -0.55
C ILE A 63 -3.94 3.26 -0.23
N THR A 64 -4.76 2.85 -1.19
CA THR A 64 -5.53 1.60 -1.08
C THR A 64 -4.93 0.60 -2.08
N ALA A 65 -4.55 -0.58 -1.60
CA ALA A 65 -3.96 -1.62 -2.43
C ALA A 65 -4.51 -3.02 -2.06
N PRO A 66 -4.67 -3.93 -3.03
CA PRO A 66 -5.18 -5.29 -2.78
C PRO A 66 -4.15 -6.12 -2.01
N LEU A 67 -4.46 -6.50 -0.77
CA LEU A 67 -3.55 -7.18 0.16
C LEU A 67 -3.00 -8.49 -0.42
N ASP A 68 -3.85 -9.29 -1.08
CA ASP A 68 -3.48 -10.60 -1.65
C ASP A 68 -2.35 -10.54 -2.67
N LYS A 69 -2.40 -9.57 -3.59
CA LYS A 69 -1.33 -9.36 -4.57
C LYS A 69 -0.09 -8.75 -3.91
N THR A 70 -0.31 -7.95 -2.88
CA THR A 70 0.75 -7.14 -2.28
C THR A 70 1.62 -7.91 -1.29
N LEU A 71 1.06 -8.92 -0.61
CA LEU A 71 1.81 -9.81 0.28
C LEU A 71 2.79 -10.73 -0.49
N LYS A 72 2.49 -11.06 -1.75
CA LYS A 72 3.35 -11.94 -2.58
C LYS A 72 4.62 -11.25 -3.05
N ASP A 73 4.52 -9.98 -3.46
CA ASP A 73 5.67 -9.23 -4.01
C ASP A 73 6.38 -8.34 -2.99
N ASN A 74 5.78 -8.16 -1.80
CA ASN A 74 6.31 -7.34 -0.70
C ASN A 74 6.72 -5.92 -1.12
N LYS A 75 6.16 -5.44 -2.25
CA LYS A 75 6.52 -4.19 -2.91
C LYS A 75 5.26 -3.58 -3.53
N ILE A 76 4.73 -2.55 -2.89
CA ILE A 76 3.84 -1.61 -3.58
C ILE A 76 4.70 -0.58 -4.29
N HIS A 77 4.54 -0.47 -5.60
CA HIS A 77 5.06 0.65 -6.37
C HIS A 77 4.00 1.75 -6.42
N TYR A 78 4.34 2.92 -5.89
CA TYR A 78 3.48 4.09 -5.93
C TYR A 78 4.25 5.29 -6.50
N HIS A 79 3.54 6.11 -7.26
CA HIS A 79 4.03 7.30 -7.99
C HIS A 79 3.78 8.56 -7.18
#